data_AF-A0A816B1B9-F1
#
_entry.id   AF-A0A816B1B9-F1
#
_cell.length_a   1.000
_cell.length_b   1.000
_cell.length_c   1.000
_cell.angle_alpha   90.00
_cell.angle_beta   90.00
_cell.angle_gamma   90.00
#
_symmetry.space_group_name_H-M   'P 1'
#
loop_
_entity.id
_entity.type
_entity.pdbx_description
1 polymer ?
#
loop_
_entity_poly.entity_id
_entity_poly.type
_entity_poly.pdbx_seq_one_letter_code
_entity_poly.pdbx_strand_id
1 'polypeptide(L)'
;MVYAMISIGLFGFIVWAQHMFTVGMDVDTRAYFTAATMAIAAPTVIKIFSCGLNGIVLSNSGLDIVMRDTYYIVAYLHYALRMGDVFRILSVLDFPYLLV
;
A
#
# COMPACT_ATOMS: atom_id res chain seq x y z
N MET A 1 6.90 1.41 -7.00
CA MET A 1 6.39 1.55 -5.62
C MET A 1 5.49 2.76 -5.45
N VAL A 2 5.91 3.95 -5.88
CA VAL A 2 5.10 5.18 -5.80
C VAL A 2 3.70 5.04 -6.45
N TYR A 3 3.62 4.47 -7.66
CA TYR A 3 2.31 4.25 -8.32
C TYR A 3 1.38 3.30 -7.57
N ALA A 4 1.90 2.21 -6.98
CA ALA A 4 1.11 1.28 -6.17
C ALA A 4 0.62 1.90 -4.86
N MET A 5 1.42 2.81 -4.31
CA MET A 5 1.11 3.55 -3.09
C MET A 5 0.02 4.60 -3.34
N ILE A 6 0.11 5.34 -4.44
CA ILE A 6 -0.93 6.29 -4.87
C ILE A 6 -2.23 5.56 -5.21
N SER A 7 -2.15 4.42 -5.92
CA SER A 7 -3.36 3.67 -6.27
C SER A 7 -4.06 3.06 -5.04
N ILE A 8 -3.32 2.48 -4.08
CA ILE A 8 -3.92 2.01 -2.81
C ILE A 8 -4.62 3.16 -2.06
N GLY A 9 -3.99 4.34 -2.02
CA GLY A 9 -4.60 5.54 -1.42
C GLY A 9 -5.89 5.97 -2.11
N LEU A 10 -5.92 6.03 -3.45
CA LEU A 10 -7.09 6.42 -4.21
C LEU A 10 -8.23 5.39 -4.15
N PHE A 11 -7.91 4.10 -4.24
CA PHE A 11 -8.92 3.05 -4.13
C PHE A 11 -9.49 2.95 -2.72
N GLY A 12 -8.75 3.33 -1.67
CA GLY A 12 -9.24 3.38 -0.28
C GLY A 12 -10.52 4.21 -0.13
N PHE A 13 -10.63 5.34 -0.84
CA PHE A 13 -11.83 6.19 -0.83
C PHE A 13 -13.03 5.59 -1.57
N ILE A 14 -12.83 4.55 -2.38
CA ILE A 14 -13.87 3.94 -3.22
C ILE A 14 -14.43 2.66 -2.59
N VAL A 15 -13.81 2.12 -1.54
CA VAL A 15 -14.19 0.81 -0.95
C VAL A 15 -14.86 0.90 0.42
N TRP A 16 -15.15 2.09 0.92
CA TRP A 16 -15.71 2.30 2.27
C TRP A 16 -16.97 1.45 2.53
N ALA A 17 -17.82 1.29 1.52
CA ALA A 17 -19.11 0.62 1.68
C ALA A 17 -19.00 -0.90 1.91
N GLN A 18 -17.79 -1.48 1.80
CA GLN A 18 -17.57 -2.88 2.17
C GLN A 18 -17.90 -3.20 3.63
N HIS A 19 -17.90 -2.19 4.50
CA HIS A 19 -18.25 -2.34 5.91
C HIS A 19 -19.77 -2.35 6.17
N MET A 20 -20.59 -1.97 5.18
CA MET A 20 -22.05 -1.80 5.30
C MET A 20 -22.83 -2.79 4.43
N PHE A 21 -22.24 -3.91 4.01
CA PHE A 21 -22.91 -4.88 3.12
C PHE A 21 -24.23 -5.46 3.67
N THR A 22 -24.50 -5.34 4.96
CA THR A 22 -25.71 -5.86 5.62
C THR A 22 -26.82 -4.83 5.78
N VAL A 23 -26.63 -3.55 5.42
CA VAL A 23 -27.67 -2.50 5.61
C VAL A 23 -28.76 -2.47 4.53
N GLY A 24 -28.83 -3.51 3.69
CA GLY A 24 -29.86 -3.64 2.65
C GLY A 24 -29.54 -2.97 1.31
N MET A 25 -28.24 -2.84 0.97
CA MET A 25 -27.81 -2.33 -0.34
C MET A 25 -28.23 -3.28 -1.48
N ASP A 26 -28.55 -2.69 -2.63
CA ASP A 26 -28.85 -3.40 -3.88
C ASP A 26 -27.70 -4.34 -4.30
N VAL A 27 -28.04 -5.38 -5.07
CA VAL A 27 -27.10 -6.43 -5.50
C VAL A 27 -25.99 -5.87 -6.41
N ASP A 28 -26.32 -4.92 -7.28
CA ASP A 28 -25.36 -4.32 -8.23
C ASP A 28 -24.34 -3.46 -7.47
N THR A 29 -24.82 -2.70 -6.50
CA THR A 29 -23.99 -1.87 -5.62
C THR A 29 -23.05 -2.75 -4.79
N ARG A 30 -23.54 -3.86 -4.22
CA ARG A 30 -22.70 -4.83 -3.49
C ARG A 30 -21.65 -5.47 -4.39
N ALA A 31 -22.01 -5.82 -5.62
CA ALA A 31 -21.08 -6.39 -6.60
C ALA A 31 -19.98 -5.39 -6.98
N TYR A 32 -20.33 -4.11 -7.20
CA TYR A 32 -19.38 -3.04 -7.45
C TYR A 32 -18.35 -2.90 -6.32
N PHE A 33 -18.80 -2.77 -5.08
CA PHE A 33 -17.88 -2.61 -3.94
C PHE A 33 -17.06 -3.86 -3.67
N THR A 34 -17.63 -5.06 -3.88
CA THR A 34 -16.86 -6.32 -3.80
C THR A 34 -15.74 -6.35 -4.83
N ALA A 35 -16.03 -5.98 -6.08
CA ALA A 35 -15.03 -5.90 -7.13
C ALA A 35 -13.99 -4.80 -6.86
N ALA A 36 -14.41 -3.64 -6.35
CA ALA A 36 -13.53 -2.54 -6.00
C ALA A 36 -12.56 -2.92 -4.87
N THR A 37 -13.02 -3.63 -3.84
CA THR A 37 -12.16 -4.16 -2.76
C THR A 37 -11.16 -5.18 -3.30
N MET A 38 -11.59 -6.07 -4.19
CA MET A 38 -10.69 -7.03 -4.83
C MET A 38 -9.64 -6.33 -5.71
N ALA A 39 -9.98 -5.22 -6.36
CA ALA A 39 -9.05 -4.46 -7.18
C ALA A 39 -7.87 -3.86 -6.39
N ILE A 40 -8.02 -3.61 -5.09
CA ILE A 40 -6.93 -3.16 -4.19
C ILE A 40 -5.84 -4.22 -4.00
N ALA A 41 -6.17 -5.50 -4.21
CA ALA A 41 -5.19 -6.57 -4.13
C ALA A 41 -4.08 -6.42 -5.19
N ALA A 42 -4.41 -5.94 -6.39
CA ALA A 42 -3.44 -5.81 -7.49
C ALA A 42 -2.25 -4.89 -7.17
N PRO A 43 -2.44 -3.62 -6.75
CA PRO A 43 -1.31 -2.76 -6.38
C PRO A 43 -0.57 -3.26 -5.13
N THR A 44 -1.25 -3.93 -4.21
CA THR A 44 -0.63 -4.54 -3.02
C THR A 44 0.33 -5.66 -3.41
N VAL A 45 -0.09 -6.54 -4.33
CA VAL A 45 0.72 -7.61 -4.90
C VAL A 45 1.94 -7.04 -5.62
N ILE A 46 1.76 -6.04 -6.50
CA ILE A 46 2.86 -5.37 -7.22
C ILE A 46 3.89 -4.78 -6.23
N LYS A 47 3.41 -4.18 -5.13
CA LYS A 47 4.26 -3.63 -4.08
C LYS A 47 5.10 -4.71 -3.37
N ILE A 48 4.48 -5.82 -3.00
CA ILE A 48 5.15 -6.95 -2.35
C ILE A 48 6.19 -7.58 -3.28
N PHE A 49 5.84 -7.85 -4.53
CA PHE A 49 6.77 -8.46 -5.50
C PHE A 49 7.96 -7.54 -5.78
N SER A 50 7.74 -6.24 -5.98
CA SER A 50 8.85 -5.33 -6.28
C SER A 50 9.74 -5.02 -5.07
N CYS A 51 9.17 -4.89 -3.86
CA CYS A 51 9.97 -4.74 -2.64
C CYS A 51 10.73 -6.02 -2.30
N GLY A 52 10.09 -7.19 -2.45
CA GLY A 52 10.71 -8.50 -2.23
C GLY A 52 11.86 -8.76 -3.21
N LEU A 53 11.66 -8.45 -4.49
CA LEU A 53 12.70 -8.61 -5.52
C LEU A 53 13.88 -7.65 -5.30
N ASN A 54 13.63 -6.40 -4.91
CA ASN A 54 14.70 -5.46 -4.57
C ASN A 54 15.45 -5.83 -3.27
N GLY A 55 14.75 -6.42 -2.29
CA GLY A 55 15.35 -6.97 -1.08
C GLY A 55 16.27 -8.17 -1.35
N ILE A 56 15.96 -8.98 -2.37
CA ILE A 56 16.84 -10.07 -2.83
C ILE A 56 18.17 -9.52 -3.36
N VAL A 57 18.17 -8.37 -4.04
CA VAL A 57 19.40 -7.73 -4.54
C VAL A 57 20.27 -7.22 -3.37
N LEU A 58 19.67 -6.63 -2.33
CA LEU A 58 20.38 -6.22 -1.12
C LEU A 58 20.81 -7.41 -0.23
N SER A 59 20.19 -8.58 -0.41
CA SER A 59 20.60 -9.84 0.23
C SER A 59 21.80 -10.50 -0.45
N ASN A 60 22.36 -9.90 -1.51
CA ASN A 60 23.54 -10.40 -2.20
C ASN A 60 24.82 -9.90 -1.51
N SER A 61 25.61 -10.81 -0.94
CA SER A 61 26.84 -10.51 -0.21
C SER A 61 27.93 -9.84 -1.05
N GLY A 62 27.98 -10.08 -2.37
CA GLY A 62 28.95 -9.45 -3.27
C GLY A 62 28.62 -7.98 -3.57
N LEU A 63 27.33 -7.67 -3.74
CA LEU A 63 26.85 -6.29 -3.91
C LEU A 63 26.88 -5.51 -2.59
N ASP A 64 26.63 -6.19 -1.47
CA ASP A 64 26.69 -5.61 -0.14
C ASP A 64 28.10 -5.08 0.19
N ILE A 65 29.18 -5.76 -0.22
CA ILE A 65 30.56 -5.25 -0.05
C ILE A 65 30.80 -3.95 -0.85
N VAL A 66 30.21 -3.83 -2.05
CA VAL A 66 30.40 -2.66 -2.93
C VAL A 66 29.53 -1.47 -2.48
N MET A 67 28.35 -1.74 -1.93
CA MET A 67 27.41 -0.70 -1.52
C MET A 67 27.47 -0.35 -0.03
N ARG A 68 28.25 -1.09 0.77
CA ARG A 68 28.50 -0.82 2.19
C ARG A 68 28.99 0.62 2.35
N ASP A 69 28.42 1.34 3.31
CA ASP A 69 28.75 2.73 3.65
C ASP A 69 28.48 3.78 2.54
N THR A 70 27.69 3.43 1.53
CA THR A 70 27.24 4.38 0.51
C THR A 70 25.87 4.99 0.85
N TYR A 71 25.59 6.16 0.26
CA TYR A 71 24.28 6.82 0.35
C TYR A 71 23.11 5.95 -0.15
N TYR A 72 23.40 4.91 -0.95
CA TYR A 72 22.39 3.99 -1.46
C TYR A 72 21.65 3.27 -0.32
N ILE A 73 22.38 2.76 0.69
CA ILE A 73 21.79 2.06 1.84
C ILE A 73 20.98 3.04 2.71
N VAL A 74 21.51 4.24 2.95
CA VAL A 74 20.84 5.28 3.74
C VAL A 74 19.54 5.74 3.08
N ALA A 75 19.56 5.97 1.76
CA ALA A 75 18.39 6.37 0.99
C ALA A 75 17.33 5.27 0.96
N TYR A 76 17.74 4.00 0.83
CA TYR A 76 16.84 2.86 0.86
C TYR A 76 16.13 2.72 2.22
N LEU A 77 16.89 2.84 3.32
CA LEU A 77 16.35 2.77 4.68
C LEU A 77 15.38 3.94 4.98
N HIS A 78 15.76 5.16 4.63
CA HIS A 78 14.89 6.33 4.82
C HIS A 78 13.62 6.25 3.96
N TYR A 79 13.71 5.74 2.74
CA TYR A 79 12.54 5.51 1.89
C TYR A 79 11.59 4.48 2.50
N ALA A 80 12.12 3.37 3.03
CA ALA A 80 11.31 2.33 3.66
C ALA A 80 10.56 2.86 4.90
N LEU A 81 11.24 3.60 5.78
CA LEU A 81 10.67 4.14 7.01
C LEU A 81 9.67 5.28 6.75
N ARG A 82 10.05 6.28 5.94
CA ARG A 82 9.21 7.46 5.67
C ARG A 82 7.92 7.09 4.94
N MET A 83 7.99 6.15 4.01
CA MET A 83 6.79 5.71 3.30
C MET A 83 5.87 4.91 4.24
N GLY A 84 6.40 4.04 5.11
CA GLY A 84 5.58 3.33 6.10
C GLY A 84 4.79 4.27 7.04
N ASP A 85 5.44 5.31 7.54
CA ASP A 85 4.83 6.27 8.45
C ASP A 85 3.77 7.17 7.78
N VAL A 86 4.04 7.63 6.55
CA VAL A 86 3.09 8.48 5.80
C VAL A 86 1.79 7.73 5.52
N PHE A 87 1.84 6.46 5.12
CA PHE A 87 0.62 5.67 4.87
C PHE A 87 -0.18 5.39 6.13
N ARG A 88 0.51 5.19 7.27
CA ARG A 88 -0.12 5.01 8.57
C ARG A 88 -0.82 6.27 9.07
N ILE A 89 -0.27 7.45 8.79
CA ILE A 89 -0.90 8.74 9.14
C ILE A 89 -2.11 9.01 8.24
N LEU A 90 -2.02 8.77 6.93
CA LEU A 90 -3.15 8.94 6.01
C LEU A 90 -4.32 8.00 6.35
N SER A 91 -4.06 6.73 6.65
CA SER A 91 -5.13 5.80 7.08
C SER A 91 -5.83 6.19 8.37
N VAL A 92 -5.14 6.90 9.27
CA VAL A 92 -5.72 7.42 10.54
C VAL A 92 -6.48 8.72 10.32
N LEU A 93 -6.14 9.52 9.29
CA LEU A 93 -6.86 10.76 8.98
C LEU A 93 -8.18 10.51 8.24
N ASP A 94 -8.32 9.40 7.52
CA ASP A 94 -9.56 9.08 6.79
C ASP A 94 -10.67 8.44 7.66
N PHE A 95 -10.36 7.97 8.88
CA PHE A 95 -11.30 7.28 9.78
C PHE A 95 -12.07 8.16 10.81
N PRO A 96 -11.57 9.30 11.33
CA PRO A 96 -12.25 10.04 12.41
C PRO A 96 -13.35 11.01 11.96
N TYR A 97 -13.47 11.34 10.67
CA TYR A 97 -14.44 12.34 10.19
C TYR A 97 -15.81 11.77 9.76
N LEU A 98 -16.00 10.45 9.88
CA LEU A 98 -17.22 9.74 9.44
C LEU A 98 -18.11 9.27 10.62
N LEU A 99 -17.81 9.68 11.86
CA LEU A 99 -18.52 9.30 13.09
C LEU A 99 -19.20 10.47 13.83
N VAL A 100 -19.55 11.54 13.10
CA VAL A 100 -20.46 12.61 13.58
C VAL A 100 -21.56 12.83 12.54
#